data_AF-A0A0A3XGX0-F1
#
_entry.id   AF-A0A0A3XGX0-F1
#
_cell.length_a   1.000
_cell.length_b   1.000
_cell.length_c   1.000
_cell.angle_alpha   90.00
_cell.angle_beta   90.00
_cell.angle_gamma   90.00
#
_symmetry.space_group_name_H-M   'P 1'
#
loop_
_entity.id
_entity.type
_entity.pdbx_description
1 polymer ?
#
loop_
_entity_poly.entity_id
_entity_poly.type
_entity_poly.pdbx_seq_one_letter_code
_entity_poly.pdbx_strand_id
1 'polypeptide(L)'
;MLKPPYAALKNFADATTAPTTTTTKDDDWARAALAGTRMLIAEESFDAIVQMLIDSGLVPRGCAAVMLDRLSEKLLMHASGRTDTHWAIRAPELLDQAGRLSAKASALRATPRLHT
;
A
#
# COMPACT_ATOMS: atom_id res chain seq x y z
N MET A 1 41.26 19.95 -51.29
CA MET A 1 40.61 20.86 -50.32
C MET A 1 39.20 20.35 -50.08
N LEU A 2 38.93 19.91 -48.84
CA LEU A 2 37.67 19.32 -48.40
C LEU A 2 36.55 20.38 -48.44
N LYS A 3 35.42 20.01 -49.04
CA LYS A 3 34.16 20.76 -48.98
C LYS A 3 33.53 20.53 -47.60
N PRO A 4 33.23 21.56 -46.79
CA PRO A 4 32.56 21.35 -45.51
C PRO A 4 31.07 21.03 -45.72
N PRO A 5 30.51 19.99 -45.06
CA PRO A 5 29.09 19.68 -45.16
C PRO A 5 28.31 20.49 -44.11
N TYR A 6 28.01 21.75 -44.41
CA TYR A 6 27.08 22.57 -43.60
C TYR A 6 25.92 23.10 -44.47
N ALA A 7 25.31 22.21 -45.25
CA ALA A 7 24.14 22.55 -46.07
C ALA A 7 22.95 21.57 -45.86
N ALA A 8 22.90 20.84 -44.74
CA ALA A 8 21.81 19.91 -44.45
C ALA A 8 21.20 20.03 -43.04
N LEU A 9 21.51 21.09 -42.28
CA LEU A 9 20.84 21.38 -41.02
C LEU A 9 19.53 22.17 -41.26
N LYS A 10 18.58 21.58 -42.01
CA LYS A 10 17.25 22.20 -42.19
C LYS A 10 16.07 21.23 -42.22
N ASN A 11 16.22 19.99 -41.78
CA ASN A 11 15.13 19.01 -41.74
C ASN A 11 14.92 18.32 -40.37
N PHE A 12 15.35 18.92 -39.25
CA PHE A 12 15.04 18.40 -37.90
C PHE A 12 13.89 19.16 -37.22
N ALA A 13 12.90 19.61 -38.00
CA ALA A 13 11.71 20.27 -37.44
C ALA A 13 10.45 19.39 -37.45
N ASP A 14 10.42 18.24 -38.13
CA ASP A 14 9.20 17.43 -38.24
C ASP A 14 9.54 15.94 -38.19
N ALA A 15 9.72 15.38 -36.99
CA ALA A 15 9.44 13.97 -36.65
C ALA A 15 9.92 13.64 -35.23
N THR A 16 9.38 14.32 -34.22
CA THR A 16 9.29 13.72 -32.88
C THR A 16 7.87 13.92 -32.38
N THR A 17 6.94 13.18 -32.97
CA THR A 17 5.78 12.73 -32.18
C THR A 17 6.36 11.92 -31.04
N ALA A 18 6.46 12.53 -29.86
CA ALA A 18 6.64 11.79 -28.63
C ALA A 18 5.64 10.62 -28.63
N PRO A 19 6.03 9.40 -28.24
CA PRO A 19 5.07 8.33 -28.10
C PRO A 19 4.05 8.82 -27.09
N THR A 20 2.86 9.18 -27.57
CA THR A 20 1.71 9.39 -26.70
C THR A 20 1.41 8.00 -26.21
N THR A 21 1.98 7.66 -25.05
CA THR A 21 1.57 6.52 -24.25
C THR A 21 0.09 6.73 -23.99
N THR A 22 -0.72 6.15 -24.86
CA THR A 22 -2.12 5.91 -24.62
C THR A 22 -2.11 4.90 -23.49
N THR A 23 -2.09 5.39 -22.26
CA THR A 23 -2.33 4.57 -21.07
C THR A 23 -3.72 4.00 -21.27
N THR A 24 -3.78 2.80 -21.82
CA THR A 24 -5.05 2.12 -22.10
C THR A 24 -5.69 1.80 -20.77
N LYS A 25 -7.02 1.94 -20.69
CA LYS A 25 -7.83 1.60 -19.51
C LYS A 25 -7.49 0.22 -18.91
N ASP A 26 -7.02 -0.69 -19.75
CA ASP A 26 -6.54 -2.03 -19.40
C ASP A 26 -5.27 -2.02 -18.53
N ASP A 27 -4.35 -1.08 -18.74
CA ASP A 27 -3.14 -0.93 -17.95
C ASP A 27 -3.46 -0.42 -16.54
N ASP A 28 -4.41 0.50 -16.42
CA ASP A 28 -4.87 1.02 -15.13
C ASP A 28 -5.63 -0.06 -14.34
N TRP A 29 -6.43 -0.89 -15.01
CA TRP A 29 -7.09 -2.04 -14.39
C TRP A 29 -6.06 -3.09 -13.92
N ALA A 30 -5.08 -3.44 -14.75
CA ALA A 30 -4.03 -4.39 -14.39
C ALA A 30 -3.19 -3.90 -13.21
N ARG A 31 -2.87 -2.60 -13.16
CA ARG A 31 -2.18 -1.98 -12.01
C ARG A 31 -3.05 -2.00 -10.75
N ALA A 32 -4.33 -1.68 -10.86
CA ALA A 32 -5.26 -1.72 -9.71
C ALA A 32 -5.44 -3.16 -9.17
N ALA A 33 -5.58 -4.14 -10.06
CA ALA A 33 -5.66 -5.55 -9.68
C ALA A 33 -4.39 -6.02 -8.96
N LEU A 34 -3.21 -5.70 -9.50
CA LEU A 34 -1.93 -6.03 -8.88
C LEU A 34 -1.75 -5.36 -7.52
N ALA A 35 -2.14 -4.09 -7.38
CA ALA A 35 -2.10 -3.37 -6.11
C ALA A 35 -3.02 -4.02 -5.07
N GLY A 36 -4.24 -4.38 -5.46
CA GLY A 36 -5.18 -5.11 -4.60
C GLY A 36 -4.65 -6.48 -4.17
N THR A 37 -4.09 -7.27 -5.10
CA THR A 37 -3.47 -8.55 -4.76
C THR A 37 -2.29 -8.40 -3.80
N ARG A 38 -1.42 -7.42 -4.01
CA ARG A 38 -0.30 -7.13 -3.11
C ARG A 38 -0.77 -6.75 -1.71
N MET A 39 -1.85 -5.97 -1.63
CA MET A 39 -2.46 -5.57 -0.37
C MET A 39 -3.00 -6.79 0.38
N LEU A 40 -3.76 -7.66 -0.29
CA LEU A 40 -4.27 -8.90 0.31
C LEU A 40 -3.15 -9.81 0.85
N ILE A 41 -2.10 -10.05 0.06
CA ILE A 41 -0.96 -10.86 0.51
C ILE A 41 -0.28 -10.24 1.72
N ALA A 42 -0.10 -8.91 1.72
CA ALA A 42 0.50 -8.20 2.84
C ALA A 42 -0.37 -8.29 4.11
N GLU A 43 -1.70 -8.22 3.97
CA GLU A 43 -2.65 -8.36 5.06
C GLU A 43 -2.62 -9.76 5.68
N GLU A 44 -2.69 -10.80 4.86
CA GLU A 44 -2.63 -12.19 5.31
C GLU A 44 -1.28 -12.50 5.97
N SER A 45 -0.18 -12.02 5.38
CA SER A 45 1.17 -12.19 5.93
C SER A 45 1.32 -11.48 7.27
N PHE A 46 0.83 -10.24 7.39
CA PHE A 46 0.83 -9.50 8.65
C PHE A 46 0.04 -10.24 9.72
N ASP A 47 -1.13 -10.75 9.36
CA ASP A 47 -2.01 -11.47 10.27
C ASP A 47 -1.38 -12.77 10.78
N ALA A 48 -0.75 -13.53 9.88
CA ALA A 48 -0.04 -14.76 10.22
C ALA A 48 1.16 -14.48 11.13
N ILE A 49 1.94 -13.43 10.87
CA ILE A 49 3.07 -13.04 11.71
C ILE A 49 2.61 -12.65 13.11
N VAL A 50 1.59 -11.80 13.22
CA VAL A 50 1.05 -11.40 14.54
C VAL A 50 0.56 -12.62 15.32
N GLN A 51 -0.14 -13.54 14.65
CA GLN A 51 -0.65 -14.74 15.28
C GLN A 51 0.49 -15.66 15.74
N MET A 52 1.49 -15.88 14.89
CA MET A 52 2.70 -16.66 15.23
C MET A 52 3.45 -16.07 16.42
N LEU A 53 3.60 -14.74 16.50
CA LEU A 53 4.25 -14.07 17.64
C LEU A 53 3.46 -14.23 18.95
N ILE A 54 2.14 -14.28 18.86
CA ILE A 54 1.27 -14.56 20.01
C ILE A 54 1.41 -16.02 20.45
N ASP A 55 1.33 -16.95 19.50
CA ASP A 55 1.32 -18.39 19.78
C ASP A 55 2.67 -18.90 20.28
N SER A 56 3.77 -18.28 19.83
CA SER A 56 5.13 -18.52 20.35
C SER A 56 5.39 -17.85 21.71
N GLY A 57 4.43 -17.10 22.25
CA GLY A 57 4.57 -16.40 23.53
C GLY A 57 5.50 -15.19 23.50
N LEU A 58 6.01 -14.80 22.32
CA LEU A 58 6.90 -13.64 22.16
C LEU A 58 6.17 -12.31 22.39
N VAL A 59 4.87 -12.26 22.07
CA VAL A 59 4.02 -11.08 22.28
C VAL A 59 2.76 -11.47 23.05
N PRO A 60 2.52 -10.94 24.26
CA PRO A 60 1.27 -11.16 24.97
C PRO A 60 0.07 -10.65 24.15
N ARG A 61 -1.04 -11.40 24.16
CA ARG A 61 -2.28 -11.02 23.44
C ARG A 61 -2.73 -9.58 23.71
N GLY A 62 -2.63 -9.13 24.96
CA GLY A 62 -2.98 -7.76 25.35
C GLY A 62 -2.07 -6.71 24.71
N CYS A 63 -0.76 -6.97 24.63
CA CYS A 63 0.18 -6.10 23.94
C CYS A 63 -0.11 -6.04 22.44
N ALA A 64 -0.35 -7.20 21.81
CA ALA A 64 -0.75 -7.27 20.41
C ALA A 64 -2.04 -6.46 20.15
N ALA A 65 -3.06 -6.59 21.00
CA ALA A 65 -4.29 -5.81 20.88
C ALA A 65 -4.03 -4.28 20.95
N VAL A 66 -3.18 -3.81 21.86
CA VAL A 66 -2.82 -2.38 21.95
C VAL A 66 -2.05 -1.93 20.70
N MET A 67 -1.14 -2.75 20.17
CA MET A 67 -0.41 -2.42 18.95
C MET A 67 -1.36 -2.28 17.74
N LEU A 68 -2.30 -3.21 17.60
CA LEU A 68 -3.31 -3.18 16.53
C LEU A 68 -4.21 -1.93 16.63
N ASP A 69 -4.65 -1.55 17.84
CA ASP A 69 -5.42 -0.32 18.02
C ASP A 69 -4.61 0.95 17.69
N ARG A 70 -3.34 1.01 18.07
CA ARG A 70 -2.47 2.14 17.71
C ARG A 70 -2.24 2.24 16.21
N LEU A 71 -2.14 1.11 15.52
CA LEU A 71 -2.06 1.08 14.07
C LEU A 71 -3.38 1.58 13.46
N SER A 72 -4.52 1.06 13.93
CA SER A 72 -5.85 1.53 13.53
C SER A 72 -6.00 3.05 13.67
N GLU A 73 -5.65 3.60 14.84
CA GLU A 73 -5.73 5.05 15.09
C GLU A 73 -4.86 5.86 14.12
N LYS A 74 -3.64 5.39 13.83
CA LYS A 74 -2.78 6.03 12.82
C LYS A 74 -3.42 6.00 11.44
N LEU A 75 -3.99 4.88 11.01
CA LEU A 75 -4.68 4.79 9.73
C LEU A 75 -5.86 5.77 9.66
N LEU A 76 -6.63 5.94 10.75
CA LEU A 76 -7.71 6.93 10.83
C LEU A 76 -7.20 8.39 10.74
N MET A 77 -6.09 8.70 11.40
CA MET A 77 -5.46 10.03 11.29
C MET A 77 -5.03 10.32 9.85
N HIS A 78 -4.47 9.33 9.16
CA HIS A 78 -4.07 9.44 7.76
C HIS A 78 -5.28 9.59 6.84
N ALA A 79 -6.32 8.78 7.02
CA ALA A 79 -7.55 8.84 6.24
C ALA A 79 -8.27 10.19 6.38
N SER A 80 -8.19 10.82 7.56
CA SER A 80 -8.78 12.13 7.85
C SER A 80 -7.90 13.32 7.46
N GLY A 81 -6.73 13.09 6.85
CA GLY A 81 -5.81 14.15 6.44
C GLY A 81 -5.18 14.91 7.61
N ARG A 82 -5.21 14.35 8.83
CA ARG A 82 -4.62 14.97 10.03
C ARG A 82 -3.11 14.82 10.10
N THR A 83 -2.54 13.99 9.23
CA THR A 83 -1.12 13.65 9.17
C THR A 83 -0.70 13.51 7.71
N ASP A 84 0.35 14.22 7.32
CA ASP A 84 0.93 14.11 5.98
C ASP A 84 1.54 12.73 5.76
N THR A 85 1.20 12.10 4.64
CA THR A 85 1.81 10.84 4.22
C THR A 85 2.04 10.81 2.72
N HIS A 86 3.07 10.08 2.32
CA HIS A 86 3.30 9.72 0.92
C HIS A 86 2.59 8.41 0.53
N TRP A 87 1.65 7.92 1.34
CA TRP A 87 0.98 6.65 1.06
C TRP A 87 0.09 6.80 -0.17
N ALA A 88 0.30 5.95 -1.16
CA ALA A 88 -0.54 5.88 -2.36
C ALA A 88 -1.87 5.13 -2.12
N ILE A 89 -2.31 5.04 -0.86
CA ILE A 89 -3.51 4.29 -0.44
C ILE A 89 -4.67 5.26 -0.33
N ARG A 90 -5.85 4.89 -0.85
CA ARG A 90 -7.02 5.78 -0.81
C ARG A 90 -7.62 5.82 0.59
N ALA A 91 -8.19 6.95 0.97
CA ALA A 91 -8.78 7.13 2.29
C ALA A 91 -9.82 6.04 2.68
N PRO A 92 -10.72 5.55 1.80
CA PRO A 92 -11.63 4.46 2.14
C PRO A 92 -10.90 3.16 2.53
N GLU A 93 -9.83 2.82 1.82
CA GLU A 93 -9.03 1.61 2.09
C GLU A 93 -8.35 1.72 3.47
N LEU A 94 -7.89 2.92 3.85
CA LEU A 94 -7.33 3.18 5.17
C LEU A 94 -8.37 3.03 6.29
N LEU A 95 -9.62 3.48 6.06
CA LEU A 95 -10.71 3.33 7.01
C LEU A 95 -11.09 1.85 7.20
N ASP A 96 -11.19 1.10 6.10
CA ASP A 96 -11.50 -0.34 6.14
C ASP A 96 -10.42 -1.11 6.91
N GLN A 97 -9.14 -0.80 6.63
CA GLN A 97 -8.02 -1.42 7.35
C GLN A 97 -8.02 -1.04 8.83
N ALA A 98 -8.31 0.22 9.18
CA ALA A 98 -8.44 0.64 10.57
C ALA A 98 -9.53 -0.17 11.29
N GLY A 99 -10.71 -0.29 10.68
CA GLY A 99 -11.81 -1.08 11.21
C GLY A 99 -11.43 -2.54 11.45
N ARG A 100 -10.76 -3.18 10.48
CA ARG A 100 -10.28 -4.57 10.59
C ARG A 100 -9.32 -4.75 11.76
N LEU A 101 -8.33 -3.87 11.88
CA LEU A 101 -7.33 -3.93 12.96
C LEU A 101 -7.97 -3.73 14.33
N SER A 102 -8.91 -2.78 14.47
CA SER A 102 -9.64 -2.55 15.72
C SER A 102 -10.55 -3.72 16.11
N ALA A 103 -11.23 -4.33 15.12
CA ALA A 103 -12.02 -5.54 15.35
C ALA A 103 -11.15 -6.70 15.83
N LYS A 104 -9.97 -6.89 15.22
CA LYS A 104 -9.01 -7.92 15.63
C LYS A 104 -8.45 -7.67 17.03
N ALA A 105 -8.11 -6.42 17.37
CA ALA A 105 -7.70 -6.04 18.72
C ALA A 105 -8.77 -6.38 19.75
N SER A 106 -10.04 -6.10 19.44
CA SER A 106 -11.19 -6.43 20.29
C SER A 106 -11.34 -7.93 20.48
N ALA A 107 -11.21 -8.72 19.41
CA ALA A 107 -11.25 -10.18 19.48
C ALA A 107 -10.13 -10.77 20.36
N LEU A 108 -8.91 -10.24 20.23
CA LEU A 108 -7.77 -10.66 21.07
C LEU A 108 -8.01 -10.45 22.57
N ARG A 109 -8.73 -9.37 22.94
CA ARG A 109 -9.12 -9.08 24.33
C ARG A 109 -10.25 -9.95 24.83
N ALA A 110 -11.23 -10.25 23.97
CA ALA A 110 -12.39 -11.06 24.31
C ALA A 110 -12.05 -12.55 24.48
N THR A 111 -10.92 -13.01 23.92
CA THR A 111 -10.51 -14.41 24.05
C THR A 111 -9.95 -14.68 25.45
N PRO A 112 -10.54 -15.60 26.23
CA PRO A 112 -10.02 -15.98 27.55
C PRO A 112 -8.58 -16.51 27.45
N ARG A 113 -7.76 -16.25 28.47
CA ARG A 113 -6.46 -16.91 28.62
C ARG A 113 -6.72 -18.39 28.92
N LEU A 114 -6.64 -19.25 27.91
CA LEU A 114 -6.52 -20.68 28.17
C LEU A 114 -5.12 -20.91 28.75
N HIS A 115 -5.07 -21.10 30.06
CA HIS A 115 -3.88 -21.58 30.75
C HIS A 115 -3.65 -23.04 30.33
N THR A 116 -2.58 -23.28 29.57
CA THR A 116 -1.92 -24.59 29.49
C THR A 116 -0.77 -24.62 30.47
#